data_AF-A0A6H1Z7C5-F1
#
_entry.id   AF-A0A6H1Z7C5-F1
#
_cell.length_a   1.000
_cell.length_b   1.000
_cell.length_c   1.000
_cell.angle_alpha   90.00
_cell.angle_beta   90.00
_cell.angle_gamma   90.00
#
_symmetry.space_group_name_H-M   'P 1'
#
loop_
_entity.id
_entity.type
_entity.pdbx_description
1 polymer ?
#
loop_
_entity_poly.entity_id
_entity_poly.type
_entity_poly.pdbx_seq_one_letter_code
_entity_poly.pdbx_strand_id
1 'polypeptide(L)'
;MVKMGIHYEQDDAGVLTGKVQVVDEDLDIVLDTFDTEEEAETEMAKLQAEFDRNDKVQAEYLEWETACLTRHEISKDDLREYLVNVVVI
;
A
#
# COMPACT_ATOMS: atom_id res chain seq x y z
N MET A 1 -6.95 3.34 3.76
CA MET A 1 -7.57 3.06 2.47
C MET A 1 -7.12 4.12 1.48
N VAL A 2 -6.31 3.70 0.51
CA VAL A 2 -5.82 4.56 -0.57
C VAL A 2 -6.98 4.90 -1.51
N LYS A 3 -6.97 6.10 -2.10
CA LYS A 3 -7.94 6.49 -3.12
C LYS A 3 -7.28 6.37 -4.49
N MET A 4 -7.69 5.37 -5.27
CA MET A 4 -7.15 5.16 -6.62
C MET A 4 -8.09 5.63 -7.72
N GLY A 5 -7.49 6.17 -8.78
CA GLY A 5 -8.18 6.63 -9.98
C GLY A 5 -7.49 6.16 -11.26
N ILE A 6 -8.26 6.10 -12.35
CA ILE A 6 -7.76 5.81 -13.69
C ILE A 6 -7.69 7.11 -14.49
N HIS A 7 -6.53 7.38 -15.07
CA HIS A 7 -6.26 8.56 -15.88
C HIS A 7 -5.65 8.18 -17.22
N TYR A 8 -5.94 8.93 -18.27
CA TYR A 8 -5.26 8.74 -19.55
C TYR A 8 -3.96 9.54 -19.55
N GLU A 9 -2.85 8.88 -19.87
CA GLU A 9 -1.53 9.51 -19.89
C GLU A 9 -1.50 10.63 -20.95
N GLN A 10 -0.90 11.75 -20.56
CA GLN A 10 -0.64 12.89 -21.43
C GLN A 10 0.87 13.13 -21.51
N ASP A 11 1.35 13.50 -22.70
CA ASP A 11 2.71 14.00 -22.88
C ASP A 11 2.88 15.43 -22.35
N ASP A 12 4.09 15.96 -22.42
CA ASP A 12 4.42 17.33 -21.98
C ASP A 12 3.65 18.43 -22.75
N ALA A 13 3.04 18.09 -23.90
CA ALA A 13 2.20 18.97 -24.70
C ALA A 13 0.70 18.81 -24.39
N GLY A 14 0.31 17.93 -23.47
CA GLY A 14 -1.08 17.64 -23.10
C GLY A 14 -1.79 16.71 -24.10
N VAL A 15 -1.04 16.00 -24.95
CA VAL A 15 -1.60 15.07 -25.94
C VAL A 15 -1.67 13.67 -25.35
N LEU A 16 -2.83 13.00 -25.55
CA LEU A 16 -3.03 11.63 -25.11
C LEU A 16 -2.04 10.68 -25.80
N THR A 17 -1.28 9.93 -25.01
CA THR A 17 -0.29 8.96 -25.52
C THR A 17 -0.95 7.64 -25.93
N GLY A 18 -2.19 7.42 -25.50
CA GLY A 18 -2.92 6.15 -25.63
C GLY A 18 -2.64 5.16 -24.50
N LYS A 19 -1.85 5.52 -23.49
CA LYS A 19 -1.67 4.74 -22.26
C LYS A 19 -2.64 5.16 -21.17
N VAL A 20 -2.89 4.26 -20.24
CA VAL A 20 -3.81 4.43 -19.11
C VAL A 20 -3.04 4.24 -17.81
N GLN A 21 -3.17 5.18 -16.88
CA GLN A 21 -2.44 5.23 -15.61
C GLN A 21 -3.38 4.92 -14.46
N VAL A 22 -2.92 4.09 -13.53
CA VAL A 22 -3.52 3.95 -12.21
C VAL A 22 -2.77 4.89 -11.26
N VAL A 23 -3.50 5.76 -10.58
CA VAL A 23 -2.95 6.86 -9.79
C VAL A 23 -3.47 6.74 -8.36
N ASP A 24 -2.60 6.98 -7.38
CA ASP A 24 -3.01 7.30 -6.01
C ASP A 24 -3.37 8.79 -5.98
N GLU A 25 -4.67 9.09 -5.89
CA GLU A 25 -5.23 10.43 -5.97
C GLU A 25 -4.89 11.29 -4.74
N ASP A 26 -4.58 10.68 -3.60
CA ASP A 26 -4.25 11.41 -2.38
C ASP A 26 -2.79 11.89 -2.41
N LEU A 27 -1.91 11.09 -2.99
CA LEU A 27 -0.48 11.39 -3.11
C LEU A 27 -0.08 11.99 -4.47
N ASP A 28 -1.01 12.02 -5.43
CA ASP A 28 -0.78 12.47 -6.81
C ASP A 28 0.40 11.72 -7.45
N ILE A 29 0.46 10.40 -7.23
CA ILE A 29 1.52 9.53 -7.76
C ILE A 29 0.94 8.48 -8.71
N VAL A 30 1.60 8.29 -9.84
CA VAL A 30 1.33 7.16 -10.74
C VAL A 30 1.84 5.88 -10.09
N LEU A 31 0.94 4.93 -9.87
CA LEU A 31 1.28 3.60 -9.35
C LEU A 31 1.78 2.69 -10.47
N ASP A 32 1.08 2.71 -11.62
CA ASP A 32 1.46 1.93 -12.80
C ASP A 32 0.80 2.48 -14.08
N THR A 33 1.26 2.04 -15.26
CA THR A 33 0.79 2.47 -16.59
C THR A 33 0.57 1.28 -17.52
N PHE A 34 -0.56 1.26 -18.22
CA PHE A 34 -1.07 0.15 -19.01
C PHE A 34 -1.44 0.56 -20.44
N ASP A 35 -1.60 -0.44 -21.31
CA ASP A 35 -1.96 -0.24 -22.71
C ASP A 35 -3.46 -0.08 -22.90
N THR A 36 -4.26 -0.64 -21.98
CA THR A 36 -5.73 -0.65 -22.06
C THR A 36 -6.38 -0.30 -20.72
N GLU A 37 -7.61 0.22 -20.79
CA GLU A 37 -8.43 0.50 -19.61
C GLU A 37 -8.80 -0.79 -18.86
N GLU A 38 -9.07 -1.89 -19.57
CA GLU A 38 -9.39 -3.19 -18.97
C GLU A 38 -8.23 -3.76 -18.12
N GLU A 39 -6.99 -3.62 -18.60
CA GLU A 39 -5.80 -3.99 -17.83
C GLU A 39 -5.65 -3.09 -16.59
N ALA A 40 -5.81 -1.78 -16.75
CA ALA A 40 -5.72 -0.82 -15.66
C ALA A 40 -6.77 -1.07 -14.58
N GLU A 41 -8.03 -1.34 -14.94
CA GLU A 41 -9.11 -1.69 -14.01
C GLU A 41 -8.81 -2.99 -13.25
N THR A 42 -8.30 -4.00 -13.95
CA THR A 42 -7.96 -5.30 -13.36
C THR A 42 -6.82 -5.17 -12.34
N GLU A 43 -5.76 -4.44 -12.68
CA GLU A 43 -4.64 -4.22 -11.77
C GLU A 43 -5.00 -3.28 -10.63
N MET A 44 -5.80 -2.23 -10.86
CA MET A 44 -6.32 -1.35 -9.81
C MET A 44 -7.12 -2.15 -8.76
N ALA A 45 -7.95 -3.12 -9.18
CA ALA A 45 -8.68 -3.96 -8.25
C ALA A 45 -7.75 -4.86 -7.40
N LYS A 46 -6.66 -5.37 -7.98
CA LYS A 46 -5.64 -6.16 -7.26
C LYS A 46 -4.88 -5.29 -6.26
N LEU A 47 -4.44 -4.11 -6.68
CA LEU A 47 -3.79 -3.12 -5.83
C LEU A 47 -4.69 -2.75 -4.65
N GLN A 48 -5.99 -2.53 -4.89
CA GLN A 48 -6.93 -2.18 -3.83
C GLN A 48 -7.02 -3.31 -2.81
N ALA A 49 -7.15 -4.56 -3.26
CA ALA A 49 -7.19 -5.71 -2.37
C ALA A 49 -5.90 -5.89 -1.56
N GLU A 50 -4.74 -5.56 -2.15
CA GLU A 50 -3.46 -5.56 -1.45
C GLU A 50 -3.37 -4.45 -0.40
N PHE A 51 -3.77 -3.22 -0.72
CA PHE A 51 -3.82 -2.13 0.25
C PHE A 51 -4.77 -2.44 1.40
N ASP A 52 -5.96 -2.97 1.11
CA ASP A 52 -6.94 -3.34 2.14
C ASP A 52 -6.40 -4.47 3.05
N ARG A 53 -5.71 -5.45 2.46
CA ARG A 53 -5.03 -6.51 3.22
C ARG A 53 -3.92 -5.93 4.11
N ASN A 54 -3.12 -5.03 3.59
CA ASN A 54 -2.01 -4.42 4.32
C ASN A 54 -2.51 -3.52 5.46
N ASP A 55 -3.57 -2.73 5.22
CA ASP A 55 -4.25 -1.92 6.25
C ASP A 55 -4.75 -2.80 7.40
N LYS A 56 -5.36 -3.95 7.07
CA LYS A 56 -5.81 -4.92 8.07
C LYS A 56 -4.65 -5.53 8.86
N VAL A 57 -3.61 -5.99 8.18
CA VAL A 57 -2.41 -6.58 8.84
C VAL A 57 -1.74 -5.55 9.76
N GLN A 58 -1.64 -4.30 9.32
CA GLN A 58 -1.08 -3.23 10.12
C GLN A 58 -1.92 -2.98 11.39
N ALA A 59 -3.26 -2.95 11.28
CA ALA A 59 -4.14 -2.81 12.43
C ALA A 59 -3.97 -3.97 13.43
N GLU A 60 -3.96 -5.22 12.94
CA GLU A 60 -3.72 -6.41 13.78
C GLU A 60 -2.35 -6.38 14.46
N TYR A 61 -1.32 -5.93 13.74
CA TYR A 61 0.02 -5.77 14.29
C TYR A 61 0.07 -4.69 15.38
N LEU A 62 -0.61 -3.55 15.19
CA LEU A 62 -0.67 -2.50 16.22
C LEU A 62 -1.39 -2.97 17.49
N GLU A 63 -2.47 -3.73 17.35
CA GLU A 63 -3.18 -4.33 18.49
C GLU A 63 -2.27 -5.32 19.23
N TRP A 64 -1.60 -6.22 18.50
CA TRP A 64 -0.65 -7.17 19.06
C TRP A 64 0.52 -6.47 19.74
N GLU A 65 1.14 -5.47 19.10
CA GLU A 65 2.25 -4.69 19.65
C GLU A 65 1.82 -4.06 20.98
N THR A 66 0.68 -3.38 21.00
CA THR A 66 0.15 -2.72 22.21
C THR A 66 -0.10 -3.73 23.34
N ALA A 67 -0.66 -4.89 23.02
CA ALA A 67 -0.88 -5.97 23.98
C ALA A 67 0.44 -6.53 24.53
N CYS A 68 1.45 -6.73 23.68
CA CYS A 68 2.77 -7.21 24.07
C CYS A 68 3.48 -6.23 25.01
N LEU A 69 3.52 -4.94 24.66
CA LEU A 69 4.12 -3.89 25.49
C LEU A 69 3.47 -3.84 26.88
N THR A 70 2.13 -3.90 26.92
CA THR A 70 1.37 -3.84 28.17
C THR A 70 1.56 -5.10 29.02
N ARG A 71 1.46 -6.29 28.42
CA ARG A 71 1.54 -7.56 29.13
C ARG A 71 2.92 -7.83 29.74
N HIS A 72 3.96 -7.42 29.03
CA HIS A 72 5.34 -7.71 29.41
C HIS A 72 6.04 -6.53 30.09
N GLU A 73 5.36 -5.37 30.20
CA GLU A 73 5.90 -4.13 30.78
C GLU A 73 7.24 -3.72 30.12
N ILE A 74 7.37 -3.98 28.81
CA ILE A 74 8.56 -3.69 28.02
C ILE A 74 8.36 -2.46 27.14
N SER A 75 9.45 -1.83 26.72
CA SER A 75 9.43 -0.73 25.77
C SER A 75 9.30 -1.22 24.32
N LYS A 76 9.00 -0.29 23.40
CA LYS A 76 9.02 -0.57 21.96
C LYS A 76 10.38 -1.02 21.46
N ASP A 77 11.46 -0.48 22.03
CA ASP A 77 12.81 -0.84 21.61
C ASP A 77 13.19 -2.25 22.09
N ASP A 78 12.77 -2.64 23.30
CA ASP A 78 12.93 -4.02 23.79
C ASP A 78 12.17 -5.02 22.92
N LEU A 79 10.94 -4.68 22.51
CA LEU A 79 10.14 -5.53 21.61
C LEU A 79 10.78 -5.64 20.22
N ARG A 80 11.33 -4.54 19.68
CA ARG A 80 12.06 -4.54 18.41
C ARG A 80 13.30 -5.42 18.48
N GLU A 81 14.08 -5.30 19.55
CA GLU A 81 15.26 -6.14 19.77
C GLU A 81 14.86 -7.62 19.85
N TYR A 82 13.78 -7.95 20.56
CA TYR A 82 13.25 -9.31 20.61
C TYR A 82 12.83 -9.81 19.23
N LEU A 83 12.05 -9.04 18.47
CA LEU A 83 11.58 -9.43 17.14
C LEU A 83 12.74 -9.65 16.17
N VAL A 84 13.74 -8.77 16.16
CA VAL A 84 14.92 -8.93 15.29
C VAL A 84 15.73 -10.18 15.68
N ASN A 85 15.79 -10.53 16.96
CA ASN A 85 16.56 -11.68 17.43
C ASN A 85 15.80 -13.02 17.37
N VAL A 86 14.45 -13.01 17.36
CA VAL A 86 13.61 -14.23 17.39
C VAL A 86 12.97 -14.55 16.03
N VAL A 87 12.75 -13.55 15.17
CA VAL A 87 12.15 -13.73 13.82
C VAL A 87 13.19 -14.17 12.77
N VAL A 88 14.48 -14.21 13.11
CA VAL A 88 15.53 -14.86 12.30
C VAL A 88 15.59 -16.35 12.63
N ILE A 89 14.56 -17.11 12.22
CA ILE A 89 14.56 -18.59 12.12
C ILE A 89 13.83 -18.99 10.84
#